data_AF-A0A0F5J706-F1
#
_entry.id   AF-A0A0F5J706-F1
#
_cell.length_a   1.000
_cell.length_b   1.000
_cell.length_c   1.000
_cell.angle_alpha   90.00
_cell.angle_beta   90.00
_cell.angle_gamma   90.00
#
_symmetry.space_group_name_H-M   'P 1'
#
loop_
_entity.id
_entity.type
_entity.pdbx_description
1 polymer ?
#
loop_
_entity_poly.entity_id
_entity_poly.type
_entity_poly.pdbx_seq_one_letter_code
_entity_poly.pdbx_strand_id
1 'polypeptide(L)'
;MLSKILLNYEFKFIQNLSPEANENGDIIEFRPQELFTKKDIIPLHKHGSGTFCHFSIDKKWNGLSGVYAFYIDDQMIYIGKCQDLGNRFNQGYGCISPKNCFQGGQSTNCKLNKVILEAIKKQQTVTVYFHETPNFSVIESDLINYYHPMYNIQIPNKVSMNNKNNIINKTPMLIRIKEIIGYIKKYICKDKYIKSQNIIKKPQAKKTKNASVENVREYIRNSINKAKNSGESEIKLKSGDIHKELKMNNAMPTVCNAMKTLGYEYSFEIQQQPPKGYGSNLIIMYKIQ
;
A
#
# COMPACT_ATOMS: atom_id res chain seq x y z
N MET A 1 -14.35 25.42 -7.60
CA MET A 1 -13.94 24.08 -8.10
C MET A 1 -14.72 23.05 -7.33
N LEU A 2 -15.23 22.01 -7.99
CA LEU A 2 -15.86 20.89 -7.28
C LEU A 2 -14.80 20.21 -6.40
N SER A 3 -15.10 20.01 -5.13
CA SER A 3 -14.24 19.27 -4.19
C SER A 3 -15.07 18.37 -3.31
N LYS A 4 -14.44 17.32 -2.77
CA LYS A 4 -15.01 16.43 -1.77
C LYS A 4 -14.11 16.48 -0.52
N ILE A 5 -14.72 16.42 0.66
CA ILE A 5 -13.99 16.29 1.92
C ILE A 5 -13.99 14.81 2.31
N LEU A 6 -12.81 14.22 2.42
CA LEU A 6 -12.61 12.84 2.86
C LEU A 6 -11.92 12.88 4.21
N LEU A 7 -12.61 12.43 5.26
CA LEU A 7 -12.26 12.73 6.66
C LEU A 7 -12.10 14.25 6.87
N ASN A 8 -10.86 14.73 6.93
CA ASN A 8 -10.46 16.13 7.10
C ASN A 8 -9.61 16.66 5.94
N TYR A 9 -9.51 15.90 4.83
CA TYR A 9 -8.70 16.26 3.67
C TYR A 9 -9.57 16.71 2.51
N GLU A 10 -9.22 17.86 1.92
CA GLU A 10 -9.88 18.34 0.70
C GLU A 10 -9.30 17.65 -0.54
N PHE A 11 -10.19 17.01 -1.29
CA PHE A 11 -9.91 16.37 -2.56
C PHE A 11 -10.51 17.20 -3.69
N LYS A 12 -9.66 17.77 -4.55
CA LYS A 12 -10.06 18.57 -5.71
C LYS A 12 -10.49 17.66 -6.85
N PHE A 13 -11.57 18.02 -7.53
CA PHE A 13 -11.97 17.37 -8.78
C PHE A 13 -10.88 17.53 -9.82
N ILE A 14 -10.54 16.43 -10.49
CA ILE A 14 -9.53 16.39 -11.56
C ILE A 14 -10.23 16.38 -12.90
N GLN A 15 -10.94 15.29 -13.18
CA GLN A 15 -11.73 15.12 -14.39
C GLN A 15 -12.66 13.90 -14.28
N ASN A 16 -13.61 13.86 -15.21
CA ASN A 16 -14.23 12.60 -15.63
C ASN A 16 -13.30 11.91 -16.63
N LEU A 17 -13.10 10.61 -16.46
CA LEU A 17 -12.30 9.82 -17.39
C LEU A 17 -13.12 9.47 -18.63
N SER A 18 -12.51 9.68 -19.79
CA SER A 18 -13.06 9.25 -21.08
C SER A 18 -11.99 8.45 -21.83
N PRO A 19 -12.29 7.19 -22.22
CA PRO A 19 -11.48 6.43 -23.14
C PRO A 19 -11.35 7.10 -24.51
N GLU A 20 -10.30 6.73 -25.22
CA GLU A 20 -10.19 6.96 -26.65
C GLU A 20 -11.32 6.22 -27.38
N ALA A 21 -11.93 6.92 -28.34
CA ALA A 21 -13.01 6.41 -29.18
C ALA A 21 -12.64 6.54 -30.67
N ASN A 22 -13.20 5.66 -31.49
CA ASN A 22 -13.08 5.74 -32.94
C ASN A 22 -13.99 6.86 -33.52
N GLU A 23 -13.98 7.04 -34.84
CA GLU A 23 -14.81 8.04 -35.53
C GLU A 23 -16.32 7.84 -35.34
N ASN A 24 -16.76 6.61 -35.02
CA ASN A 24 -18.16 6.28 -34.75
C ASN A 24 -18.56 6.52 -33.28
N GLY A 25 -17.60 6.90 -32.43
CA GLY A 25 -17.80 7.07 -30.99
C GLY A 25 -17.69 5.78 -30.18
N ASP A 26 -17.32 4.64 -30.78
CA ASP A 26 -17.09 3.41 -30.04
C ASP A 26 -15.74 3.45 -29.34
N ILE A 27 -15.69 2.96 -28.10
CA ILE A 27 -14.46 2.86 -27.32
C ILE A 27 -13.45 1.95 -28.03
N ILE A 28 -12.21 2.43 -28.18
CA ILE A 28 -11.11 1.63 -28.72
C ILE A 28 -10.58 0.69 -27.64
N GLU A 29 -10.58 -0.60 -27.94
CA GLU A 29 -10.10 -1.66 -27.05
C GLU A 29 -8.78 -2.25 -27.51
N PHE A 30 -7.84 -2.40 -26.57
CA PHE A 30 -6.47 -2.85 -26.81
C PHE A 30 -6.19 -4.19 -26.12
N ARG A 31 -5.29 -4.98 -26.71
CA ARG A 31 -4.80 -6.26 -26.18
C ARG A 31 -3.26 -6.22 -25.98
N PRO A 32 -2.75 -5.39 -25.05
CA PRO A 32 -1.32 -5.21 -24.84
C PRO A 32 -0.59 -6.52 -24.51
N GLN A 33 -1.26 -7.51 -23.93
CA GLN A 33 -0.67 -8.82 -23.66
C GLN A 33 -0.15 -9.53 -24.92
N GLU A 34 -0.76 -9.29 -26.08
CA GLU A 34 -0.36 -9.93 -27.35
C GLU A 34 0.98 -9.41 -27.86
N LEU A 35 1.36 -8.20 -27.43
CA LEU A 35 2.59 -7.51 -27.80
C LEU A 35 3.79 -7.87 -26.90
N PHE A 36 3.58 -8.67 -25.85
CA PHE A 36 4.67 -9.03 -24.94
C PHE A 36 5.54 -10.14 -25.51
N THR A 37 6.84 -9.88 -25.64
CA THR A 37 7.80 -10.81 -26.26
C THR A 37 7.95 -12.15 -25.54
N LYS A 38 7.64 -12.20 -24.23
CA LYS A 38 7.74 -13.44 -23.41
C LYS A 38 6.37 -14.03 -23.06
N LYS A 39 5.33 -13.73 -23.85
CA LYS A 39 3.94 -14.16 -23.58
C LYS A 39 3.77 -15.68 -23.50
N ASP A 40 4.59 -16.44 -24.21
CA ASP A 40 4.53 -17.91 -24.22
C ASP A 40 5.25 -18.55 -23.02
N ILE A 41 6.05 -17.76 -22.28
CA ILE A 41 6.90 -18.25 -21.17
C ILE A 41 6.33 -17.81 -19.82
N ILE A 42 5.86 -16.57 -19.74
CA ILE A 42 5.34 -16.00 -18.51
C ILE A 42 3.81 -16.07 -18.58
N PRO A 43 3.13 -16.68 -17.60
CA PRO A 43 1.67 -16.72 -17.61
C PRO A 43 1.06 -15.36 -17.26
N LEU A 44 -0.15 -15.11 -17.76
CA LEU A 44 -0.96 -13.97 -17.38
C LEU A 44 -1.34 -14.06 -15.89
N HIS A 45 -1.45 -12.92 -15.23
CA HIS A 45 -2.09 -12.85 -13.92
C HIS A 45 -3.61 -12.68 -14.07
N LYS A 46 -4.38 -12.79 -12.97
CA LYS A 46 -5.86 -12.74 -12.98
C LYS A 46 -6.50 -11.57 -13.76
N HIS A 47 -5.84 -10.42 -13.82
CA HIS A 47 -6.36 -9.22 -14.48
C HIS A 47 -5.76 -8.95 -15.87
N GLY A 48 -4.93 -9.85 -16.38
CA GLY A 48 -4.04 -9.57 -17.52
C GLY A 48 -4.56 -10.03 -18.87
N SER A 49 -5.58 -10.89 -18.90
CA SER A 49 -6.26 -11.32 -20.12
C SER A 49 -7.28 -10.29 -20.60
N GLY A 50 -7.90 -10.50 -21.75
CA GLY A 50 -9.00 -9.65 -22.24
C GLY A 50 -8.53 -8.31 -22.81
N THR A 51 -9.43 -7.33 -22.81
CA THR A 51 -9.20 -6.01 -23.40
C THR A 51 -9.05 -4.93 -22.34
N PHE A 52 -8.47 -3.81 -22.77
CA PHE A 52 -8.20 -2.61 -21.98
C PHE A 52 -8.53 -1.38 -22.82
N CYS A 53 -8.75 -0.23 -22.20
CA CYS A 53 -8.90 1.04 -22.91
C CYS A 53 -7.66 1.91 -22.77
N HIS A 54 -7.52 2.91 -23.64
CA HIS A 54 -6.63 4.04 -23.39
C HIS A 54 -7.40 5.25 -22.91
N PHE A 55 -6.85 5.96 -21.93
CA PHE A 55 -7.36 7.25 -21.47
C PHE A 55 -6.20 8.07 -20.91
N SER A 56 -6.40 9.37 -20.73
CA SER A 56 -5.41 10.23 -20.09
C SER A 56 -6.08 11.27 -19.19
N ILE A 57 -5.32 11.80 -18.24
CA ILE A 57 -5.63 13.02 -17.52
C ILE A 57 -4.80 14.19 -18.08
N ASP A 58 -5.33 15.40 -17.91
CA ASP A 58 -4.67 16.65 -18.30
C ASP A 58 -3.21 16.72 -17.78
N LYS A 59 -2.28 17.08 -18.67
CA LYS A 59 -0.84 17.14 -18.39
C LYS A 59 -0.47 18.16 -17.31
N LYS A 60 -1.35 19.12 -16.98
CA LYS A 60 -1.11 20.06 -15.86
C LYS A 60 -0.95 19.37 -14.51
N TRP A 61 -1.38 18.12 -14.39
CA TRP A 61 -1.25 17.30 -13.18
C TRP A 61 0.08 16.52 -13.10
N ASN A 62 0.98 16.68 -14.08
CA ASN A 62 2.30 16.04 -14.07
C ASN A 62 3.15 16.57 -12.90
N GLY A 63 3.92 15.68 -12.29
CA GLY A 63 4.87 16.02 -11.21
C GLY A 63 4.25 16.24 -9.83
N LEU A 64 2.92 16.19 -9.70
CA LEU A 64 2.25 16.41 -8.42
C LEU A 64 2.14 15.11 -7.61
N SER A 65 2.61 15.17 -6.36
CA SER A 65 2.55 14.04 -5.43
C SER A 65 1.35 14.14 -4.49
N GLY A 66 0.71 13.01 -4.16
CA GLY A 66 -0.50 13.04 -3.34
C GLY A 66 -1.30 11.75 -3.33
N VAL A 67 -2.56 11.88 -2.93
CA VAL A 67 -3.55 10.79 -2.85
C VAL A 67 -4.70 11.08 -3.79
N TYR A 68 -5.14 10.09 -4.57
CA TYR A 68 -6.29 10.19 -5.45
C TYR A 68 -7.37 9.18 -5.06
N ALA A 69 -8.61 9.53 -5.38
CA ALA A 69 -9.79 8.69 -5.19
C ALA A 69 -10.55 8.55 -6.52
N PHE A 70 -10.87 7.31 -6.90
CA PHE A 70 -11.77 7.00 -8.01
C PHE A 70 -13.20 6.88 -7.51
N TYR A 71 -14.11 7.40 -8.32
CA TYR A 71 -15.54 7.28 -8.16
C TYR A 71 -16.17 6.68 -9.41
N ILE A 72 -17.21 5.86 -9.21
CA ILE A 72 -18.16 5.45 -10.25
C ILE A 72 -19.53 5.89 -9.77
N ASP A 73 -20.22 6.76 -10.51
CA ASP A 73 -21.54 7.31 -10.15
C ASP A 73 -21.61 7.76 -8.68
N ASP A 74 -20.66 8.58 -8.25
CA ASP A 74 -20.50 9.07 -6.86
C ASP A 74 -20.18 8.04 -5.77
N GLN A 75 -20.05 6.75 -6.10
CA GLN A 75 -19.51 5.76 -5.17
C GLN A 75 -17.98 5.72 -5.23
N MET A 76 -17.30 5.91 -4.08
CA MET A 76 -15.85 5.77 -4.00
C MET A 76 -15.45 4.29 -4.12
N ILE A 77 -14.65 3.96 -5.12
CA ILE A 77 -14.30 2.58 -5.44
C ILE A 77 -12.83 2.22 -5.17
N TYR A 78 -11.93 3.22 -5.18
CA TYR A 78 -10.50 3.02 -5.00
C TYR A 78 -9.83 4.28 -4.48
N ILE A 79 -8.83 4.09 -3.63
CA ILE A 79 -7.90 5.12 -3.16
C ILE A 79 -6.48 4.68 -3.48
N GLY A 80 -5.66 5.57 -4.00
CA GLY A 80 -4.24 5.29 -4.20
C GLY A 80 -3.38 6.52 -4.01
N LYS A 81 -2.07 6.28 -3.89
CA LYS A 81 -1.04 7.33 -3.83
C LYS A 81 -0.18 7.40 -5.09
N CYS A 82 0.50 8.53 -5.26
CA CYS A 82 1.50 8.73 -6.31
C CYS A 82 2.55 9.77 -5.90
N GLN A 83 3.76 9.61 -6.44
CA GLN A 83 4.77 10.68 -6.45
C GLN A 83 4.55 11.65 -7.61
N ASP A 84 3.89 11.19 -8.67
CA ASP A 84 3.56 11.98 -9.86
C ASP A 84 2.20 11.50 -10.39
N LEU A 85 1.20 12.36 -10.26
CA LEU A 85 -0.19 12.04 -10.62
C LEU A 85 -0.33 11.82 -12.13
N GLY A 86 0.18 12.74 -12.93
CA GLY A 86 0.19 12.63 -14.39
C GLY A 86 0.81 11.34 -14.89
N ASN A 87 2.00 10.98 -14.39
CA ASN A 87 2.66 9.73 -14.77
C ASN A 87 1.90 8.48 -14.27
N ARG A 88 1.36 8.51 -13.05
CA ARG A 88 0.58 7.38 -12.50
C ARG A 88 -0.63 7.05 -13.37
N PHE A 89 -1.32 8.07 -13.87
CA PHE A 89 -2.49 7.91 -14.73
C PHE A 89 -2.07 7.63 -16.17
N ASN A 90 -1.29 8.51 -16.80
CA ASN A 90 -1.05 8.47 -18.24
C ASN A 90 -0.10 7.35 -18.68
N GLN A 91 0.84 6.93 -17.83
CA GLN A 91 1.76 5.81 -18.11
C GLN A 91 1.40 4.53 -17.34
N GLY A 92 0.47 4.62 -16.39
CA GLY A 92 0.07 3.51 -15.53
C GLY A 92 -1.31 2.99 -15.87
N TYR A 93 -2.36 3.68 -15.39
CA TYR A 93 -3.74 3.22 -15.53
C TYR A 93 -4.30 3.41 -16.95
N GLY A 94 -3.96 4.52 -17.58
CA GLY A 94 -4.48 4.95 -18.87
C GLY A 94 -3.80 4.33 -20.08
N CYS A 95 -2.62 3.70 -19.90
CA CYS A 95 -1.91 3.00 -20.96
C CYS A 95 -1.25 1.74 -20.39
N ILE A 96 -1.87 0.59 -20.61
CA ILE A 96 -1.41 -0.67 -20.02
C ILE A 96 -0.22 -1.22 -20.82
N SER A 97 0.98 -1.15 -20.22
CA SER A 97 2.16 -1.78 -20.83
C SER A 97 2.01 -3.30 -20.93
N PRO A 98 2.48 -3.96 -22.02
CA PRO A 98 2.39 -5.40 -22.22
C PRO A 98 2.85 -6.25 -21.01
N LYS A 99 4.01 -5.92 -20.43
CA LYS A 99 4.57 -6.59 -19.26
C LYS A 99 3.62 -6.58 -18.05
N ASN A 100 2.79 -5.54 -17.89
CA ASN A 100 1.90 -5.43 -16.73
C ASN A 100 0.85 -6.54 -16.70
N CYS A 101 0.50 -7.15 -17.84
CA CYS A 101 -0.52 -8.21 -17.91
C CYS A 101 -0.05 -9.55 -17.33
N PHE A 102 1.26 -9.73 -17.15
CA PHE A 102 1.87 -11.00 -16.82
C PHE A 102 2.27 -11.10 -15.35
N GLN A 103 2.54 -12.32 -14.86
CA GLN A 103 3.05 -12.52 -13.51
C GLN A 103 4.35 -11.72 -13.29
N GLY A 104 4.44 -11.01 -12.16
CA GLY A 104 5.52 -10.06 -11.86
C GLY A 104 5.30 -8.64 -12.44
N GLY A 105 4.22 -8.42 -13.19
CA GLY A 105 3.77 -7.11 -13.65
C GLY A 105 2.90 -6.35 -12.62
N GLN A 106 2.54 -5.11 -12.96
CA GLN A 106 1.71 -4.26 -12.09
C GLN A 106 0.21 -4.56 -12.24
N SER A 107 -0.27 -5.62 -11.58
CA SER A 107 -1.66 -6.08 -11.73
C SER A 107 -2.73 -5.06 -11.35
N THR A 108 -2.43 -4.11 -10.46
CA THR A 108 -3.35 -3.02 -10.10
C THR A 108 -3.66 -2.12 -11.29
N ASN A 109 -2.70 -1.90 -12.20
CA ASN A 109 -2.94 -1.08 -13.38
C ASN A 109 -3.97 -1.74 -14.28
N CYS A 110 -3.76 -3.03 -14.60
CA CYS A 110 -4.70 -3.83 -15.38
C CYS A 110 -6.08 -3.91 -14.70
N LYS A 111 -6.12 -4.11 -13.38
CA LYS A 111 -7.37 -4.16 -12.61
C LYS A 111 -8.18 -2.88 -12.78
N LEU A 112 -7.58 -1.72 -12.50
CA LEU A 112 -8.33 -0.46 -12.54
C LEU A 112 -8.73 -0.08 -13.95
N ASN A 113 -7.85 -0.27 -14.94
CA ASN A 113 -8.21 0.00 -16.34
C ASN A 113 -9.44 -0.81 -16.78
N LYS A 114 -9.50 -2.11 -16.46
CA LYS A 114 -10.68 -2.93 -16.72
C LYS A 114 -11.93 -2.43 -16.01
N VAL A 115 -11.81 -2.08 -14.73
CA VAL A 115 -12.94 -1.53 -13.95
C VAL A 115 -13.48 -0.27 -14.63
N ILE A 116 -12.60 0.61 -15.12
CA ILE A 116 -12.95 1.84 -15.82
C ILE A 116 -13.64 1.53 -17.16
N LEU A 117 -13.04 0.65 -17.98
CA LEU A 117 -13.63 0.23 -19.27
C LEU A 117 -15.04 -0.35 -19.07
N GLU A 118 -15.21 -1.27 -18.12
CA GLU A 118 -16.49 -1.90 -17.84
C GLU A 118 -17.55 -0.93 -17.31
N ALA A 119 -17.15 0.04 -16.48
CA ALA A 119 -18.06 1.07 -15.97
C ALA A 119 -18.55 1.97 -17.12
N ILE A 120 -17.65 2.41 -17.98
CA ILE A 120 -17.98 3.33 -19.07
C ILE A 120 -18.80 2.63 -20.16
N LYS A 121 -18.53 1.35 -20.45
CA LYS A 121 -19.40 0.52 -21.30
C LYS A 121 -20.85 0.42 -20.77
N LYS A 122 -21.01 0.51 -19.45
CA LYS A 122 -22.33 0.56 -18.78
C LYS A 122 -22.88 1.98 -18.66
N GLN A 123 -22.29 2.95 -19.36
CA GLN A 123 -22.70 4.36 -19.35
C GLN A 123 -22.59 5.01 -17.96
N GLN A 124 -21.73 4.48 -17.10
CA GLN A 124 -21.44 5.04 -15.79
C GLN A 124 -20.36 6.12 -15.89
N THR A 125 -20.44 7.13 -15.03
CA THR A 125 -19.42 8.19 -14.96
C THR A 125 -18.29 7.76 -14.04
N VAL A 126 -17.06 7.78 -14.55
CA VAL A 126 -15.86 7.54 -13.76
C VAL A 126 -15.16 8.87 -13.49
N THR A 127 -15.01 9.24 -12.22
CA THR A 127 -14.42 10.52 -11.80
C THR A 127 -13.20 10.33 -10.93
N VAL A 128 -12.23 11.22 -11.07
CA VAL A 128 -11.01 11.26 -10.24
C VAL A 128 -11.00 12.54 -9.41
N TYR A 129 -10.69 12.38 -8.12
CA TYR A 129 -10.36 13.48 -7.23
C TYR A 129 -8.95 13.30 -6.66
N PHE A 130 -8.30 14.39 -6.27
CA PHE A 130 -6.91 14.37 -5.77
C PHE A 130 -6.69 15.35 -4.63
N HIS A 131 -5.89 14.91 -3.67
CA HIS A 131 -5.33 15.70 -2.60
C HIS A 131 -3.81 15.71 -2.74
N GLU A 132 -3.27 16.87 -3.11
CA GLU A 132 -1.82 17.08 -3.22
C GLU A 132 -1.20 17.16 -1.83
N THR A 133 -0.19 16.34 -1.57
CA THR A 133 0.47 16.27 -0.27
C THR A 133 1.79 15.49 -0.36
N PRO A 134 2.83 15.83 0.42
CA PRO A 134 3.98 14.96 0.58
C PRO A 134 3.71 13.78 1.52
N ASN A 135 2.67 13.84 2.36
CA ASN A 135 2.33 12.83 3.37
C ASN A 135 1.37 11.75 2.84
N PHE A 136 1.39 11.51 1.53
CA PHE A 136 0.42 10.66 0.83
C PHE A 136 0.35 9.22 1.33
N SER A 137 1.42 8.69 1.95
CA SER A 137 1.41 7.31 2.45
C SER A 137 0.55 7.12 3.70
N VAL A 138 0.55 8.11 4.60
CA VAL A 138 -0.27 8.07 5.82
C VAL A 138 -1.73 8.30 5.45
N ILE A 139 -1.99 9.33 4.66
CA ILE A 139 -3.35 9.70 4.23
C ILE A 139 -4.01 8.58 3.44
N GLU A 140 -3.30 7.95 2.49
CA GLU A 140 -3.83 6.78 1.76
C GLU A 140 -4.26 5.66 2.72
N SER A 141 -3.40 5.33 3.69
CA SER A 141 -3.68 4.27 4.66
C SER A 141 -4.91 4.59 5.52
N ASP A 142 -4.99 5.80 6.05
CA ASP A 142 -6.14 6.24 6.87
C ASP A 142 -7.45 6.16 6.11
N LEU A 143 -7.45 6.64 4.87
CA LEU A 143 -8.65 6.64 4.04
C LEU A 143 -9.06 5.22 3.63
N ILE A 144 -8.11 4.34 3.28
CA ILE A 144 -8.42 2.94 2.96
C ILE A 144 -9.00 2.22 4.19
N ASN A 145 -8.40 2.43 5.37
CA ASN A 145 -8.84 1.79 6.62
C ASN A 145 -10.19 2.34 7.11
N TYR A 146 -10.54 3.58 6.77
CA TYR A 146 -11.84 4.15 7.12
C TYR A 146 -12.92 3.72 6.13
N TYR A 147 -12.72 3.97 4.84
CA TYR A 147 -13.74 3.79 3.80
C TYR A 147 -13.84 2.37 3.25
N HIS A 148 -12.81 1.53 3.42
CA HIS A 148 -12.73 0.18 2.88
C HIS A 148 -13.12 0.06 1.39
N PRO A 149 -12.52 0.86 0.47
CA PRO A 149 -12.98 0.91 -0.92
C PRO A 149 -12.87 -0.47 -1.58
N MET A 150 -13.89 -0.82 -2.37
CA MET A 150 -14.09 -2.18 -2.91
C MET A 150 -12.89 -2.71 -3.72
N TYR A 151 -12.13 -1.84 -4.39
CA TYR A 151 -11.00 -2.24 -5.23
C TYR A 151 -9.63 -2.04 -4.57
N ASN A 152 -9.54 -1.52 -3.35
CA ASN A 152 -8.33 -1.66 -2.56
C ASN A 152 -8.20 -3.12 -2.12
N ILE A 153 -7.01 -3.72 -2.29
CA ILE A 153 -6.77 -5.09 -1.84
C ILE A 153 -6.81 -5.05 -0.32
N GLN A 154 -7.93 -5.44 0.25
CA GLN A 154 -8.01 -5.78 1.67
C GLN A 154 -7.09 -6.98 1.86
N ILE A 155 -6.08 -6.87 2.72
CA ILE A 155 -5.42 -8.06 3.25
C ILE A 155 -6.52 -8.80 4.00
N PRO A 156 -6.90 -10.03 3.61
CA PRO A 156 -7.90 -10.76 4.35
C PRO A 156 -7.33 -11.06 5.73
N ASN A 157 -7.83 -10.39 6.77
CA ASN A 157 -7.88 -11.03 8.07
C ASN A 157 -8.80 -12.23 7.89
N LYS A 158 -8.25 -13.41 8.09
CA LYS A 158 -8.89 -14.70 7.86
C LYS A 158 -9.96 -14.92 8.94
N VAL A 159 -11.12 -14.29 8.81
CA VAL A 159 -12.35 -14.66 9.52
C VAL A 159 -13.52 -14.49 8.57
N SER A 160 -13.87 -15.59 7.89
CA SER A 160 -15.22 -15.81 7.41
C SER A 160 -16.09 -16.08 8.63
N MET A 161 -17.09 -15.23 8.89
CA MET A 161 -18.29 -15.66 9.58
C MET A 161 -19.50 -15.07 8.86
N ASN A 162 -20.26 -15.99 8.26
CA ASN A 162 -21.69 -15.82 8.04
C ASN A 162 -22.32 -15.27 9.32
N ASN A 163 -23.08 -14.18 9.21
CA ASN A 163 -24.46 -14.18 9.67
C ASN A 163 -25.21 -12.94 9.19
N LYS A 164 -26.44 -13.21 8.77
CA LYS A 164 -27.47 -12.24 8.40
C LYS A 164 -27.90 -11.42 9.61
N ASN A 165 -28.12 -10.12 9.41
CA ASN A 165 -29.36 -9.37 9.69
C ASN A 165 -29.07 -7.90 10.04
N ASN A 166 -29.85 -7.03 9.41
CA ASN A 166 -30.01 -5.59 9.61
C ASN A 166 -30.12 -5.21 11.10
N ILE A 167 -29.68 -4.01 11.50
CA ILE A 167 -30.50 -2.88 12.03
C ILE A 167 -29.58 -1.64 12.14
N ILE A 168 -30.00 -0.53 11.53
CA ILE A 168 -29.45 0.81 11.78
C ILE A 168 -29.87 1.23 13.18
N ASN A 169 -28.93 1.50 14.10
CA ASN A 169 -29.18 2.36 15.26
C ASN A 169 -27.89 3.02 15.78
N LYS A 170 -27.98 4.34 15.97
CA LYS A 170 -26.93 5.25 16.41
C LYS A 170 -26.56 5.03 17.89
N THR A 171 -25.76 4.02 18.24
CA THR A 171 -24.82 4.11 19.40
C THR A 171 -23.75 2.99 19.35
N PRO A 172 -22.63 3.11 18.60
CA PRO A 172 -21.68 1.99 18.50
C PRO A 172 -20.26 2.26 19.01
N MET A 173 -19.89 3.45 19.49
CA MET A 173 -18.47 3.73 19.79
C MET A 173 -18.02 3.20 21.17
N LEU A 174 -18.84 3.39 22.21
CA LEU A 174 -18.48 2.99 23.58
C LEU A 174 -18.60 1.47 23.84
N ILE A 175 -19.51 0.79 23.16
CA ILE A 175 -19.68 -0.67 23.27
C ILE A 175 -18.48 -1.37 22.59
N ARG A 176 -18.05 -0.89 21.41
CA ARG A 176 -16.90 -1.47 20.69
C ARG A 176 -15.56 -1.24 21.40
N ILE A 177 -15.36 -0.10 22.07
CA ILE A 177 -14.14 0.14 22.84
C ILE A 177 -14.05 -0.81 24.04
N LYS A 178 -15.17 -1.11 24.71
CA LYS A 178 -15.20 -2.10 25.80
C LYS A 178 -14.91 -3.52 25.30
N GLU A 179 -15.42 -3.89 24.13
CA GLU A 179 -15.12 -5.17 23.48
C GLU A 179 -13.65 -5.28 23.06
N ILE A 180 -13.06 -4.23 22.48
CA ILE A 180 -11.66 -4.18 22.08
C ILE A 180 -10.74 -4.22 23.31
N ILE A 181 -11.06 -3.49 24.39
CA ILE A 181 -10.28 -3.53 25.64
C ILE A 181 -10.40 -4.91 26.30
N GLY A 182 -11.59 -5.53 26.29
CA GLY A 182 -11.79 -6.90 26.75
C GLY A 182 -10.99 -7.91 25.93
N TYR A 183 -10.92 -7.70 24.61
CA TYR A 183 -10.11 -8.51 23.69
C TYR A 183 -8.61 -8.35 23.99
N ILE A 184 -8.09 -7.13 24.06
CA ILE A 184 -6.67 -6.85 24.35
C ILE A 184 -6.26 -7.41 25.71
N LYS A 185 -7.10 -7.28 26.76
CA LYS A 185 -6.84 -7.88 28.08
C LYS A 185 -6.76 -9.42 28.04
N LYS A 186 -7.49 -10.07 27.14
CA LYS A 186 -7.42 -11.53 26.92
C LYS A 186 -6.08 -11.98 26.31
N TYR A 187 -5.41 -11.12 25.55
CA TYR A 187 -4.13 -11.44 24.87
C TYR A 187 -2.88 -10.97 25.61
N ILE A 188 -3.00 -10.15 26.67
CA ILE A 188 -1.85 -9.60 27.40
C ILE A 188 -1.41 -10.44 28.62
N CYS A 189 -2.10 -11.53 28.99
CA CYS A 189 -1.62 -12.38 30.08
C CYS A 189 -1.76 -13.89 29.78
N LYS A 190 -0.69 -14.50 29.24
CA LYS A 190 -0.08 -15.75 29.75
C LYS A 190 1.10 -16.17 28.89
N ASP A 191 2.27 -16.19 29.51
CA ASP A 191 3.41 -17.03 29.15
C ASP A 191 2.99 -18.47 28.79
N LYS A 192 3.69 -19.06 27.82
CA LYS A 192 3.56 -20.42 27.24
C LYS A 192 2.67 -20.55 25.99
N TYR A 193 3.22 -20.19 24.84
CA TYR A 193 2.82 -20.81 23.56
C TYR A 193 4.03 -21.03 22.64
N ILE A 194 5.02 -21.77 23.15
CA ILE A 194 5.95 -22.55 22.33
C ILE A 194 5.40 -23.98 22.32
N LYS A 195 4.85 -24.43 21.18
CA LYS A 195 4.83 -25.82 20.65
C LYS A 195 3.64 -26.02 19.70
N SER A 196 3.89 -25.92 18.39
CA SER A 196 3.47 -26.89 17.36
C SER A 196 3.69 -26.29 15.97
N GLN A 197 4.78 -26.69 15.34
CA GLN A 197 5.06 -26.53 13.91
C GLN A 197 4.20 -27.52 13.08
N ASN A 198 4.05 -27.20 11.78
CA ASN A 198 3.69 -28.04 10.60
C ASN A 198 2.24 -27.92 10.07
N ILE A 199 1.88 -27.78 8.77
CA ILE A 199 2.53 -27.69 7.43
C ILE A 199 1.49 -27.07 6.45
N ILE A 200 1.87 -26.12 5.56
CA ILE A 200 1.66 -26.17 4.09
C ILE A 200 2.79 -25.32 3.44
N LYS A 201 3.68 -25.97 2.67
CA LYS A 201 4.91 -25.39 2.10
C LYS A 201 4.62 -24.61 0.81
N LYS A 202 5.09 -23.36 0.71
CA LYS A 202 5.32 -22.63 -0.56
C LYS A 202 6.69 -23.01 -1.15
N PRO A 203 6.92 -22.82 -2.47
CA PRO A 203 8.19 -23.20 -3.13
C PRO A 203 9.39 -22.49 -2.49
N GLN A 204 10.46 -23.23 -2.24
CA GLN A 204 11.65 -22.76 -1.54
C GLN A 204 12.46 -21.76 -2.38
N ALA A 205 12.36 -20.47 -2.04
CA ALA A 205 13.49 -19.56 -2.19
C ALA A 205 14.60 -20.02 -1.23
N LYS A 206 15.87 -20.03 -1.69
CA LYS A 206 17.04 -20.41 -0.88
C LYS A 206 16.97 -19.71 0.49
N LYS A 207 16.83 -20.48 1.58
CA LYS A 207 16.80 -19.97 2.94
C LYS A 207 18.13 -19.28 3.25
N THR A 208 18.13 -17.95 3.32
CA THR A 208 19.27 -17.22 3.88
C THR A 208 19.32 -17.49 5.39
N LYS A 209 20.52 -17.58 5.97
CA LYS A 209 20.71 -17.76 7.43
C LYS A 209 20.37 -16.49 8.24
N ASN A 210 20.04 -15.39 7.58
CA ASN A 210 19.85 -14.08 8.22
C ASN A 210 18.43 -13.91 8.74
N ALA A 211 18.29 -13.14 9.82
CA ALA A 211 17.00 -12.71 10.33
C ALA A 211 16.16 -12.00 9.24
N SER A 212 14.84 -12.11 9.34
CA SER A 212 13.93 -11.44 8.39
C SER A 212 13.95 -9.92 8.59
N VAL A 213 13.54 -9.15 7.57
CA VAL A 213 13.35 -7.68 7.71
C VAL A 213 12.41 -7.36 8.87
N GLU A 214 11.39 -8.18 9.10
CA GLU A 214 10.42 -7.95 10.17
C GLU A 214 11.05 -8.15 11.56
N ASN A 215 11.92 -9.15 11.72
CA ASN A 215 12.67 -9.34 12.96
C ASN A 215 13.57 -8.14 13.28
N VAL A 216 14.15 -7.52 12.24
CA VAL A 216 14.93 -6.29 12.41
C VAL A 216 14.04 -5.14 12.91
N ARG A 217 12.84 -4.98 12.33
CA ARG A 217 11.90 -3.94 12.75
C ARG A 217 11.40 -4.16 14.18
N GLU A 218 11.05 -5.40 14.52
CA GLU A 218 10.64 -5.78 15.87
C GLU A 218 11.73 -5.50 16.90
N TYR A 219 12.99 -5.82 16.58
CA TYR A 219 14.13 -5.47 17.43
C TYR A 219 14.21 -3.96 17.67
N ILE A 220 14.09 -3.14 16.63
CA ILE A 220 14.16 -1.67 16.74
C ILE A 220 12.99 -1.14 17.59
N ARG A 221 11.76 -1.59 17.34
CA ARG A 221 10.57 -1.21 18.14
C ARG A 221 10.76 -1.56 19.62
N ASN A 222 11.26 -2.76 19.91
CA ASN A 222 11.52 -3.20 21.28
C ASN A 222 12.60 -2.34 21.95
N SER A 223 13.65 -1.96 21.24
CA SER A 223 14.68 -1.06 21.76
C SER A 223 14.13 0.33 22.07
N ILE A 224 13.30 0.89 21.18
CA ILE A 224 12.63 2.19 21.40
C ILE A 224 11.69 2.11 22.60
N ASN A 225 10.86 1.06 22.69
CA ASN A 225 9.94 0.88 23.82
C ASN A 225 10.67 0.70 25.16
N LYS A 226 11.83 0.03 25.17
CA LYS A 226 12.67 -0.07 26.37
C LYS A 226 13.18 1.30 26.80
N ALA A 227 13.71 2.10 25.88
CA ALA A 227 14.16 3.45 26.17
C ALA A 227 13.01 4.34 26.66
N LYS A 228 11.83 4.24 26.04
CA LYS A 228 10.60 4.92 26.49
C LYS A 228 10.22 4.55 27.92
N ASN A 229 10.22 3.26 28.26
CA ASN A 229 9.91 2.80 29.61
C ASN A 229 10.96 3.22 30.64
N SER A 230 12.18 3.52 30.21
CA SER A 230 13.25 4.08 31.05
C SER A 230 13.19 5.61 31.16
N GLY A 231 12.23 6.28 30.50
CA GLY A 231 12.08 7.74 30.53
C GLY A 231 13.00 8.50 29.58
N GLU A 232 13.64 7.84 28.62
CA GLU A 232 14.49 8.48 27.61
C GLU A 232 13.63 9.23 26.59
N SER A 233 14.09 10.41 26.15
CA SER A 233 13.46 11.19 25.08
C SER A 233 13.98 10.85 23.69
N GLU A 234 15.08 10.10 23.60
CA GLU A 234 15.68 9.66 22.36
C GLU A 234 16.46 8.34 22.51
N ILE A 235 16.66 7.62 21.41
CA ILE A 235 17.54 6.44 21.38
C ILE A 235 18.39 6.44 20.11
N LYS A 236 19.69 6.23 20.28
CA LYS A 236 20.65 6.09 19.17
C LYS A 236 20.85 4.62 18.85
N LEU A 237 20.61 4.23 17.60
CA LEU A 237 20.81 2.87 17.12
C LEU A 237 21.79 2.85 15.95
N LYS A 238 22.78 1.97 16.04
CA LYS A 238 23.78 1.74 14.99
C LYS A 238 23.47 0.44 14.24
N SER A 239 23.54 0.50 12.92
CA SER A 239 23.21 -0.63 12.05
C SER A 239 24.13 -1.84 12.28
N GLY A 240 25.42 -1.62 12.54
CA GLY A 240 26.38 -2.67 12.88
C GLY A 240 26.03 -3.44 14.17
N ASP A 241 25.50 -2.76 15.18
CA ASP A 241 25.16 -3.38 16.47
C ASP A 241 23.92 -4.27 16.32
N ILE A 242 22.92 -3.81 15.57
CA ILE A 242 21.73 -4.60 15.21
C ILE A 242 22.14 -5.86 14.43
N HIS A 243 23.10 -5.73 13.51
CA HIS A 243 23.66 -6.88 12.78
C HIS A 243 24.28 -7.91 13.72
N LYS A 244 25.06 -7.46 14.71
CA LYS A 244 25.73 -8.31 15.69
C LYS A 244 24.70 -9.03 16.58
N GLU A 245 23.72 -8.28 17.09
CA GLU A 245 22.67 -8.80 17.98
C GLU A 245 21.76 -9.82 17.28
N LEU A 246 21.36 -9.54 16.03
CA LEU A 246 20.53 -10.44 15.24
C LEU A 246 21.33 -11.53 14.50
N LYS A 247 22.64 -11.63 14.75
CA LYS A 247 23.58 -12.58 14.12
C LYS A 247 23.46 -12.59 12.58
N MET A 248 23.28 -11.42 11.98
CA MET A 248 23.08 -11.23 10.54
C MET A 248 24.42 -11.07 9.80
N ASN A 249 24.72 -11.99 8.88
CA ASN A 249 25.95 -12.00 8.10
C ASN A 249 25.73 -11.42 6.70
N ASN A 250 26.54 -10.45 6.28
CA ASN A 250 26.50 -9.85 4.94
C ASN A 250 25.10 -9.38 4.48
N ALA A 251 24.28 -8.90 5.42
CA ALA A 251 22.88 -8.58 5.16
C ALA A 251 22.60 -7.10 4.82
N MET A 252 23.61 -6.31 4.44
CA MET A 252 23.37 -4.95 3.91
C MET A 252 22.78 -5.05 2.50
N PRO A 253 21.73 -4.29 2.14
CA PRO A 253 21.18 -3.08 2.79
C PRO A 253 20.00 -3.32 3.77
N THR A 254 19.68 -4.56 4.10
CA THR A 254 18.46 -4.97 4.82
C THR A 254 18.21 -4.20 6.13
N VAL A 255 19.21 -4.14 7.01
CA VAL A 255 19.06 -3.45 8.31
C VAL A 255 18.95 -1.95 8.14
N CYS A 256 19.80 -1.36 7.29
CA CYS A 256 19.73 0.08 7.00
C CYS A 256 18.37 0.49 6.42
N ASN A 257 17.79 -0.33 5.53
CA ASN A 257 16.46 -0.10 4.98
C ASN A 257 15.38 -0.24 6.07
N ALA A 258 15.47 -1.25 6.93
CA ALA A 258 14.53 -1.41 8.04
C ALA A 258 14.56 -0.18 8.97
N MET A 259 15.75 0.31 9.31
CA MET A 259 15.92 1.51 10.13
C MET A 259 15.33 2.76 9.47
N LYS A 260 15.68 3.04 8.21
CA LYS A 260 15.17 4.22 7.48
C LYS A 260 13.65 4.17 7.22
N THR A 261 13.11 2.97 6.99
CA THR A 261 11.68 2.79 6.71
C THR A 261 10.81 2.72 7.97
N LEU A 262 11.39 2.73 9.18
CA LEU A 262 10.63 2.91 10.43
C LEU A 262 10.20 4.37 10.66
N GLY A 263 10.60 5.29 9.77
CA GLY A 263 10.17 6.69 9.75
C GLY A 263 8.67 6.93 9.67
N TYR A 264 7.87 5.90 9.40
CA TYR A 264 6.41 5.98 9.44
C TYR A 264 5.84 5.87 10.87
N GLU A 265 6.62 5.33 11.82
CA GLU A 265 6.19 5.07 13.21
C GLU A 265 6.90 5.98 14.22
N TYR A 266 8.12 6.44 13.90
CA TYR A 266 8.95 7.25 14.81
C TYR A 266 9.66 8.37 14.04
N SER A 267 9.67 9.58 14.61
CA SER A 267 10.53 10.65 14.11
C SER A 267 12.00 10.29 14.35
N PHE A 268 12.87 10.50 13.37
CA PHE A 268 14.28 10.16 13.49
C PHE A 268 15.20 11.15 12.75
N GLU A 269 16.47 11.15 13.15
CA GLU A 269 17.55 11.92 12.53
C GLU A 269 18.74 10.99 12.23
N ILE A 270 19.36 11.15 11.06
CA ILE A 270 20.55 10.38 10.68
C ILE A 270 21.78 11.10 11.24
N GLN A 271 22.42 10.50 12.25
CA GLN A 271 23.61 11.06 12.90
C GLN A 271 24.88 10.78 12.09
N GLN A 272 24.97 9.59 11.48
CA GLN A 272 26.11 9.21 10.66
C GLN A 272 25.64 8.30 9.53
N GLN A 273 26.09 8.57 8.30
CA GLN A 273 25.78 7.76 7.12
C GLN A 273 27.07 7.44 6.35
N PRO A 274 27.32 6.17 5.98
CA PRO A 274 28.43 5.82 5.09
C PRO A 274 28.30 6.50 3.72
N PRO A 275 29.41 6.74 2.98
CA PRO A 275 29.37 7.43 1.68
C PRO A 275 28.43 6.79 0.66
N LYS A 276 28.28 5.45 0.70
CA LYS A 276 27.38 4.68 -0.18
C LYS A 276 25.94 4.56 0.35
N GLY A 277 25.61 5.26 1.43
CA GLY A 277 24.29 5.31 2.07
C GLY A 277 23.85 4.08 2.87
N TYR A 278 24.55 2.96 2.73
CA TYR A 278 24.34 1.72 3.48
C TYR A 278 25.66 1.25 4.09
N GLY A 279 25.61 0.70 5.31
CA GLY A 279 26.78 0.12 5.96
C GLY A 279 26.64 0.05 7.47
N SER A 280 27.57 -0.67 8.10
CA SER A 280 27.61 -0.91 9.55
C SER A 280 27.71 0.37 10.39
N ASN A 281 28.24 1.45 9.81
CA ASN A 281 28.40 2.75 10.47
C ASN A 281 27.19 3.69 10.27
N LEU A 282 26.06 3.21 9.72
CA LEU A 282 24.82 3.98 9.75
C LEU A 282 24.31 4.09 11.20
N ILE A 283 24.14 5.31 11.68
CA ILE A 283 23.61 5.63 13.01
C ILE A 283 22.37 6.50 12.84
N ILE A 284 21.25 6.05 13.41
CA ILE A 284 19.98 6.79 13.43
C ILE A 284 19.59 7.04 14.89
N MET A 285 19.22 8.28 15.17
CA MET A 285 18.64 8.71 16.44
C MET A 285 17.12 8.80 16.27
N TYR A 286 16.38 8.03 17.06
CA TYR A 286 14.92 8.08 17.08
C TYR A 286 14.45 8.94 18.26
N LYS A 287 13.49 9.82 18.01
CA LYS A 287 12.82 10.59 19.06
C LYS A 287 11.71 9.74 19.67
N ILE A 288 11.63 9.76 20.99
CA ILE A 288 10.64 9.02 21.77
C ILE A 288 9.56 10.01 22.19
N GLN A 289 8.32 9.71 21.79
CA GLN A 289 7.11 10.45 22.17
C GLN A 289 6.36 9.75 23.28
#